data_AF-A0A3L6RK48-F1
#
_entry.id   AF-A0A3L6RK48-F1
#
_cell.length_a   1.000
_cell.length_b   1.000
_cell.length_c   1.000
_cell.angle_alpha   90.00
_cell.angle_beta   90.00
_cell.angle_gamma   90.00
#
_symmetry.space_group_name_H-M   'P 1'
#
loop_
_entity.id
_entity.type
_entity.pdbx_description
1 polymer ?
#
loop_
_entity_poly.entity_id
_entity_poly.type
_entity_poly.pdbx_seq_one_letter_code
_entity_poly.pdbx_strand_id
1 'polypeptide(L)'
;MLQQLGPAVVLRGVAYWPMHRAAFGVRLDGAAAAAMDVCWVPYRMPHFLPDFRLLGVSPDGELSYISVGRTLRRHLAIIVETLQLQSVDDMNTAADRWERRGFIRLPQFEVPGATALKLRCFGEKSGTLFFTIGEGGKTSGAFVLNLATRSVEKLADGVECNSWRNLCGYEMDRATLLRSVARRL
;
A
#
# COMPACT_ATOMS: atom_id res chain seq x y z
N MET A 1 -18.14 11.48 -1.64
CA MET A 1 -17.62 10.38 -0.79
C MET A 1 -16.59 9.49 -1.52
N LEU A 2 -16.65 9.32 -2.86
CA LEU A 2 -15.65 8.54 -3.64
C LEU A 2 -14.27 9.19 -3.84
N GLN A 3 -14.11 10.51 -3.67
CA GLN A 3 -12.85 11.22 -3.93
C GLN A 3 -11.71 10.95 -2.92
N GLN A 4 -11.94 10.11 -1.92
CA GLN A 4 -10.96 9.77 -0.87
C GLN A 4 -10.59 8.28 -0.84
N LEU A 5 -11.07 7.49 -1.81
CA LEU A 5 -10.69 6.10 -1.92
C LEU A 5 -9.28 6.03 -2.52
N GLY A 6 -8.33 5.46 -1.77
CA GLY A 6 -7.03 5.11 -2.30
C GLY A 6 -7.13 4.08 -3.43
N PRO A 7 -6.03 3.78 -4.12
CA PRO A 7 -6.03 2.77 -5.18
C PRO A 7 -6.52 1.42 -4.63
N ALA A 8 -7.34 0.75 -5.43
CA ALA A 8 -7.76 -0.61 -5.14
C ALA A 8 -6.64 -1.60 -5.47
N VAL A 9 -6.63 -2.72 -4.77
CA VAL A 9 -5.84 -3.89 -5.17
C VAL A 9 -6.75 -5.04 -5.56
N VAL A 10 -6.39 -5.80 -6.59
CA VAL A 10 -7.18 -6.96 -7.02
C VAL A 10 -6.48 -8.22 -6.57
N LEU A 11 -7.18 -9.05 -5.80
CA LEU A 11 -6.71 -10.35 -5.36
C LEU A 11 -7.80 -11.38 -5.60
N ARG A 12 -7.50 -12.40 -6.42
CA ARG A 12 -8.39 -13.55 -6.69
C ARG A 12 -9.82 -13.14 -7.08
N GLY A 13 -9.96 -12.20 -8.02
CA GLY A 13 -11.26 -11.77 -8.53
C GLY A 13 -12.02 -10.77 -7.64
N VAL A 14 -11.40 -10.28 -6.57
CA VAL A 14 -11.99 -9.28 -5.66
C VAL A 14 -11.13 -8.01 -5.65
N ALA A 15 -11.76 -6.85 -5.87
CA ALA A 15 -11.11 -5.55 -5.71
C ALA A 15 -11.28 -5.06 -4.27
N TYR A 16 -10.17 -4.70 -3.62
CA TYR A 16 -10.13 -4.25 -2.23
C TYR A 16 -9.70 -2.79 -2.14
N TRP A 17 -10.49 -1.97 -1.44
CA TRP A 17 -10.16 -0.59 -1.12
C TRP A 17 -9.77 -0.43 0.35
N PRO A 18 -8.74 0.36 0.66
CA PRO A 18 -8.36 0.64 2.04
C PRO A 18 -9.36 1.61 2.69
N MET A 19 -10.22 1.10 3.59
CA MET A 19 -11.11 1.95 4.41
C MET A 19 -10.47 2.25 5.77
N HIS A 20 -11.14 3.03 6.62
CA HIS A 20 -10.57 3.47 7.89
C HIS A 20 -10.39 2.33 8.92
N ARG A 21 -11.24 1.29 8.87
CA ARG A 21 -11.27 0.17 9.84
C ARG A 21 -11.08 -1.21 9.21
N ALA A 22 -11.19 -1.30 7.90
CA ALA A 22 -11.24 -2.57 7.17
C ALA A 22 -10.87 -2.37 5.70
N ALA A 23 -10.52 -3.45 4.99
CA ALA A 23 -10.56 -3.46 3.55
C ALA A 23 -12.00 -3.71 3.07
N PHE A 24 -12.50 -2.89 2.16
CA PHE A 24 -13.78 -3.10 1.50
C PHE A 24 -13.55 -3.86 0.20
N GLY A 25 -14.01 -5.11 0.13
CA GLY A 25 -13.89 -5.98 -1.04
C GLY A 25 -15.16 -5.98 -1.88
N VAL A 26 -15.02 -5.95 -3.20
CA VAL A 26 -16.11 -6.14 -4.17
C VAL A 26 -15.71 -7.24 -5.16
N ARG A 27 -16.50 -8.30 -5.27
CA ARG A 27 -16.23 -9.39 -6.21
C ARG A 27 -16.55 -8.95 -7.64
N LEU A 28 -15.62 -9.22 -8.55
CA LEU A 28 -15.69 -8.78 -9.95
C LEU A 28 -16.31 -9.85 -10.87
N ASP A 29 -16.29 -11.12 -10.44
CA ASP A 29 -16.57 -12.28 -11.30
C ASP A 29 -18.06 -12.68 -11.32
N GLY A 30 -18.96 -11.81 -10.83
CA GLY A 30 -20.39 -12.08 -10.74
C GLY A 30 -21.13 -11.82 -12.06
N ALA A 31 -21.47 -12.89 -12.79
CA ALA A 31 -22.42 -12.79 -13.90
C ALA A 31 -23.79 -12.30 -13.41
N ALA A 32 -24.24 -11.15 -13.91
CA ALA A 32 -25.64 -10.70 -13.92
C ALA A 32 -26.46 -10.89 -12.63
N ALA A 33 -25.88 -10.69 -11.44
CA ALA A 33 -26.63 -10.71 -10.19
C ALA A 33 -27.05 -9.30 -9.78
N ALA A 34 -28.33 -9.11 -9.44
CA ALA A 34 -28.94 -7.85 -9.03
C ALA A 34 -28.36 -7.24 -7.72
N ALA A 35 -27.42 -7.92 -7.06
CA ALA A 35 -26.71 -7.45 -5.88
C ALA A 35 -25.20 -7.68 -6.03
N MET A 36 -24.41 -6.63 -5.79
CA MET A 36 -22.95 -6.74 -5.70
C MET A 36 -22.58 -7.57 -4.47
N ASP A 37 -21.72 -8.56 -4.67
CA ASP A 37 -21.14 -9.35 -3.59
C ASP A 37 -19.96 -8.58 -2.98
N VAL A 38 -20.13 -8.15 -1.73
CA VAL A 38 -19.19 -7.28 -1.02
C VAL A 38 -18.77 -7.91 0.31
N CYS A 39 -17.53 -7.69 0.70
CA CYS A 39 -17.02 -8.14 1.99
C CYS A 39 -16.27 -7.02 2.72
N TRP A 40 -16.21 -7.15 4.04
CA TRP A 40 -15.40 -6.29 4.89
C TRP A 40 -14.35 -7.16 5.57
N VAL A 41 -13.09 -6.75 5.47
CA VAL A 41 -11.95 -7.43 6.10
C VAL A 41 -11.39 -6.50 7.18
N PRO A 42 -11.82 -6.62 8.45
CA PRO A 42 -11.33 -5.81 9.55
C PRO A 42 -9.81 -5.84 9.66
N TYR A 43 -9.20 -4.67 9.90
CA TYR A 43 -7.77 -4.58 10.18
C TYR A 43 -7.47 -4.87 11.64
N ARG A 44 -6.34 -5.52 11.90
CA ARG A 44 -5.78 -5.63 13.26
C ARG A 44 -5.45 -4.26 13.84
N MET A 45 -4.86 -3.39 13.03
CA MET A 45 -4.44 -2.05 13.45
C MET A 45 -5.13 -0.97 12.60
N PRO A 46 -6.37 -0.59 12.96
CA PRO A 46 -7.14 0.39 12.20
C PRO A 46 -6.67 1.84 12.46
N HIS A 47 -7.37 2.80 11.85
CA HIS A 47 -7.28 4.25 12.15
C HIS A 47 -6.11 5.02 11.55
N PHE A 48 -5.42 4.47 10.57
CA PHE A 48 -4.46 5.24 9.77
C PHE A 48 -5.20 6.15 8.78
N LEU A 49 -4.74 7.39 8.63
CA LEU A 49 -5.26 8.31 7.61
C LEU A 49 -4.95 7.80 6.19
N PRO A 50 -5.71 8.20 5.15
CA PRO A 50 -5.56 7.67 3.80
C PRO A 50 -4.13 7.72 3.26
N ASP A 51 -3.43 8.83 3.50
CA ASP A 51 -2.05 9.03 3.09
C ASP A 51 -1.03 8.12 3.83
N PHE A 52 -1.43 7.53 4.95
CA PHE A 52 -0.54 6.72 5.80
C PHE A 52 -0.83 5.22 5.70
N ARG A 53 -1.71 4.81 4.79
CA ARG A 53 -2.05 3.40 4.61
C ARG A 53 -2.18 3.03 3.13
N LEU A 54 -1.90 1.79 2.83
CA LEU A 54 -2.08 1.22 1.51
C LEU A 54 -2.47 -0.24 1.62
N LEU A 55 -3.21 -0.72 0.63
CA LEU A 55 -3.36 -2.15 0.37
C LEU A 55 -2.46 -2.55 -0.78
N GLY A 56 -2.03 -3.79 -0.75
CA GLY A 56 -1.26 -4.43 -1.80
C GLY A 56 -1.43 -5.93 -1.76
N VAL A 57 -0.77 -6.63 -2.66
CA VAL A 57 -0.66 -8.09 -2.64
C VAL A 57 0.81 -8.43 -2.46
N SER A 58 1.13 -9.24 -1.46
CA SER A 58 2.50 -9.70 -1.23
C SER A 58 2.96 -10.59 -2.38
N PRO A 59 4.27 -10.82 -2.56
CA PRO A 59 4.78 -11.79 -3.53
C PRO A 59 4.20 -13.19 -3.37
N ASP A 60 3.78 -13.56 -2.14
CA ASP A 60 3.16 -14.84 -1.81
C ASP A 60 1.65 -14.89 -2.14
N GLY A 61 1.08 -13.82 -2.67
CA GLY A 61 -0.34 -13.73 -3.02
C GLY A 61 -1.26 -13.50 -1.82
N GLU A 62 -0.74 -12.94 -0.72
CA GLU A 62 -1.51 -12.56 0.46
C GLU A 62 -1.93 -11.08 0.38
N LEU A 63 -3.09 -10.74 0.94
CA LEU A 63 -3.49 -9.34 1.05
C LEU A 63 -2.55 -8.65 2.05
N SER A 64 -1.92 -7.55 1.64
CA SER A 64 -1.00 -6.77 2.47
C SER A 64 -1.65 -5.46 2.88
N TYR A 65 -1.60 -5.15 4.18
CA TYR A 65 -1.95 -3.85 4.73
C TYR A 65 -0.67 -3.18 5.23
N ILE A 66 -0.31 -2.09 4.57
CA ILE A 66 0.91 -1.34 4.83
C ILE A 66 0.51 -0.04 5.48
N SER A 67 1.05 0.23 6.65
CA SER A 67 0.80 1.47 7.38
C SER A 67 2.11 2.13 7.74
N VAL A 68 2.07 3.45 7.89
CA VAL A 68 3.25 4.23 8.20
C VAL A 68 2.98 5.25 9.29
N GLY A 69 4.00 5.52 10.08
CA GLY A 69 3.95 6.52 11.12
C GLY A 69 5.35 6.92 11.57
N ARG A 70 5.43 7.46 12.79
CA ARG A 70 6.69 7.86 13.41
C ARG A 70 6.88 7.14 14.73
N THR A 71 8.12 6.83 15.03
CA THR A 71 8.53 6.37 16.37
C THR A 71 8.55 7.54 17.36
N LEU A 72 8.67 7.24 18.66
CA LEU A 72 8.87 8.26 19.70
C LEU A 72 10.09 9.15 19.45
N ARG A 73 11.14 8.61 18.81
CA ARG A 73 12.34 9.35 18.40
C ARG A 73 12.19 10.07 17.06
N ARG A 74 10.96 10.25 16.56
CA ARG A 74 10.62 10.91 15.28
C ARG A 74 11.17 10.23 14.02
N HIS A 75 11.69 9.01 14.13
CA HIS A 75 12.10 8.24 12.95
C HIS A 75 10.89 7.71 12.21
N LEU A 76 10.94 7.66 10.89
CA LEU A 76 9.97 6.96 10.05
C LEU A 76 9.87 5.48 10.45
N ALA A 77 8.65 4.97 10.58
CA ALA A 77 8.37 3.56 10.83
C ALA A 77 7.26 3.05 9.91
N ILE A 78 7.52 1.91 9.25
CA ILE A 78 6.59 1.22 8.37
C ILE A 78 6.22 -0.11 9.01
N ILE A 79 4.92 -0.41 9.02
CA ILE A 79 4.37 -1.67 9.49
C ILE A 79 3.73 -2.37 8.30
N VAL A 80 4.07 -3.65 8.15
CA VAL A 80 3.52 -4.51 7.10
C VAL A 80 2.82 -5.67 7.77
N GLU A 81 1.52 -5.78 7.53
CA GLU A 81 0.69 -6.88 7.97
C GLU A 81 0.16 -7.61 6.73
N THR A 82 0.12 -8.94 6.75
CA THR A 82 -0.44 -9.74 5.66
C THR A 82 -1.55 -10.65 6.16
N LEU A 83 -2.46 -10.98 5.25
CA LEU A 83 -3.59 -11.85 5.51
C LEU A 83 -3.77 -12.84 4.36
N GLN A 84 -3.68 -14.11 4.69
CA GLN A 84 -4.08 -15.19 3.79
C GLN A 84 -5.61 -15.34 3.84
N LEU A 85 -6.32 -14.71 2.89
CA LEU A 85 -7.79 -14.71 2.89
C LEU A 85 -8.43 -16.11 2.91
N GLN A 86 -7.76 -17.11 2.35
CA GLN A 86 -8.25 -18.49 2.31
C GLN A 86 -8.26 -19.18 3.68
N SER A 87 -7.50 -18.68 4.65
CA SER A 87 -7.47 -19.23 6.01
C SER A 87 -8.53 -18.60 6.93
N VAL A 88 -9.41 -17.76 6.39
CA VAL A 88 -10.44 -17.02 7.15
C VAL A 88 -11.82 -17.57 6.82
N ASP A 89 -12.35 -18.42 7.70
CA ASP A 89 -13.68 -19.01 7.54
C ASP A 89 -14.81 -18.01 7.86
N ASP A 90 -14.58 -17.12 8.83
CA ASP A 90 -15.47 -16.02 9.20
C ASP A 90 -14.73 -14.68 9.12
N MET A 91 -15.14 -13.82 8.19
CA MET A 91 -14.53 -12.50 7.97
C MET A 91 -14.63 -11.57 9.19
N ASN A 92 -15.55 -11.79 10.12
CA ASN A 92 -15.59 -11.02 11.37
C ASN A 92 -14.37 -11.29 12.26
N THR A 93 -13.73 -12.46 12.11
CA THR A 93 -12.53 -12.85 12.85
C THR A 93 -11.24 -12.46 12.13
N ALA A 94 -11.32 -11.85 10.94
CA ALA A 94 -10.14 -11.57 10.11
C ALA A 94 -9.13 -10.64 10.80
N ALA A 95 -9.59 -9.75 11.69
CA ALA A 95 -8.71 -8.84 12.45
C ALA A 95 -7.59 -9.59 13.19
N ASP A 96 -7.91 -10.75 13.77
CA ASP A 96 -6.95 -11.54 14.57
C ASP A 96 -6.04 -12.42 13.72
N ARG A 97 -6.33 -12.51 12.41
CA ARG A 97 -5.60 -13.33 11.44
C ARG A 97 -4.53 -12.55 10.67
N TRP A 98 -4.46 -11.23 10.82
CA TRP A 98 -3.38 -10.44 10.24
C TRP A 98 -2.06 -10.75 10.94
N GLU A 99 -1.08 -11.19 10.15
CA GLU A 99 0.27 -11.45 10.61
C GLU A 99 1.18 -10.26 10.36
N ARG A 100 1.85 -9.79 11.41
CA ARG A 100 2.87 -8.74 11.26
C ARG A 100 4.12 -9.35 10.63
N ARG A 101 4.34 -9.10 9.34
CA ARG A 101 5.55 -9.50 8.61
C ARG A 101 6.72 -8.56 8.85
N GLY A 102 6.47 -7.29 9.15
CA GLY A 102 7.54 -6.31 9.31
C GLY A 102 7.20 -5.12 10.20
N PHE A 103 8.22 -4.70 10.96
CA PHE A 103 8.32 -3.36 11.55
C PHE A 103 9.66 -2.76 11.11
N ILE A 104 9.62 -1.88 10.11
CA ILE A 104 10.82 -1.30 9.49
C ILE A 104 10.98 0.12 10.02
N ARG A 105 12.03 0.34 10.80
CA ARG A 105 12.42 1.66 11.28
C ARG A 105 13.52 2.22 10.38
N LEU A 106 13.32 3.43 9.89
CA LEU A 106 14.28 4.11 8.99
C LEU A 106 14.84 5.34 9.70
N PRO A 107 15.92 5.20 10.50
CA PRO A 107 16.49 6.30 11.28
C PRO A 107 17.06 7.44 10.44
N GLN A 108 17.38 7.19 9.17
CA GLN A 108 17.84 8.22 8.23
C GLN A 108 16.75 9.24 7.85
N PHE A 109 15.47 8.96 8.19
CA PHE A 109 14.36 9.88 8.00
C PHE A 109 13.84 10.37 9.34
N GLU A 110 14.18 11.61 9.69
CA GLU A 110 13.56 12.31 10.80
C GLU A 110 12.31 13.05 10.29
N VAL A 111 11.14 12.61 10.74
CA VAL A 111 9.84 13.12 10.29
C VAL A 111 9.22 13.92 11.43
N PRO A 112 9.11 15.26 11.31
CA PRO A 112 8.66 16.13 12.40
C PRO A 112 7.17 15.94 12.71
N GLY A 113 6.37 15.59 11.70
CA GLY A 113 4.94 15.35 11.82
C GLY A 113 4.46 14.37 10.74
N ALA A 114 3.42 13.59 11.06
CA ALA A 114 2.92 12.56 10.16
C ALA A 114 2.47 13.12 8.80
N THR A 115 1.96 14.35 8.75
CA THR A 115 1.45 15.02 7.53
C THR A 115 2.48 15.23 6.43
N ALA A 116 3.78 15.18 6.76
CA ALA A 116 4.85 15.30 5.78
C ALA A 116 5.01 14.04 4.92
N LEU A 117 4.41 12.92 5.29
CA LEU A 117 4.69 11.61 4.71
C LEU A 117 3.49 11.06 3.96
N LYS A 118 3.67 10.46 2.79
CA LYS A 118 2.57 9.80 2.07
C LYS A 118 3.01 8.50 1.43
N LEU A 119 2.31 7.40 1.70
CA LEU A 119 2.44 6.17 0.94
C LEU A 119 1.71 6.33 -0.39
N ARG A 120 2.32 5.89 -1.51
CA ARG A 120 1.77 6.14 -2.85
C ARG A 120 1.39 4.88 -3.60
N CYS A 121 2.29 3.91 -3.66
CA CYS A 121 2.02 2.64 -4.32
C CYS A 121 2.86 1.53 -3.70
N PHE A 122 2.41 0.30 -3.93
CA PHE A 122 3.12 -0.91 -3.58
C PHE A 122 3.32 -1.77 -4.82
N GLY A 123 4.56 -2.13 -5.08
CA GLY A 123 4.96 -3.04 -6.14
C GLY A 123 4.80 -4.48 -5.69
N GLU A 124 3.70 -5.12 -6.10
CA GLU A 124 3.27 -6.43 -5.60
C GLU A 124 4.31 -7.55 -5.83
N LYS A 125 4.96 -7.59 -6.99
CA LYS A 125 5.96 -8.63 -7.33
C LYS A 125 7.32 -8.31 -6.72
N SER A 126 7.73 -7.05 -6.73
CA SER A 126 9.07 -6.66 -6.21
C SER A 126 9.09 -6.48 -4.69
N GLY A 127 7.93 -6.36 -4.04
CA GLY A 127 7.83 -6.03 -2.62
C GLY A 127 8.35 -4.62 -2.31
N THR A 128 8.24 -3.70 -3.27
CA THR A 128 8.77 -2.34 -3.16
C THR A 128 7.68 -1.35 -2.77
N LEU A 129 7.94 -0.54 -1.75
CA LEU A 129 7.04 0.51 -1.30
C LEU A 129 7.53 1.88 -1.77
N PHE A 130 6.67 2.59 -2.48
CA PHE A 130 6.91 3.98 -2.85
C PHE A 130 6.26 4.92 -1.83
N PHE A 131 7.02 5.91 -1.36
CA PHE A 131 6.52 6.94 -0.47
C PHE A 131 7.18 8.30 -0.75
N THR A 132 6.51 9.36 -0.33
CA THR A 132 7.02 10.74 -0.46
C THR A 132 7.16 11.37 0.90
N ILE A 133 8.18 12.22 1.06
CA ILE A 133 8.35 13.09 2.22
C ILE A 133 8.37 14.54 1.72
N GLY A 134 7.47 15.36 2.26
CA GLY A 134 7.35 16.79 1.97
C GLY A 134 8.09 17.67 2.95
N GLU A 135 7.50 18.82 3.26
CA GLU A 135 8.10 19.83 4.14
C GLU A 135 8.15 19.42 5.60
N GLY A 136 9.09 20.03 6.32
CA GLY A 136 9.23 19.95 7.77
C GLY A 136 10.50 19.24 8.22
N GLY A 137 11.04 18.31 7.43
CA GLY A 137 12.26 17.56 7.78
C GLY A 137 13.49 18.02 6.99
N LYS A 138 14.66 17.44 7.33
CA LYS A 138 15.90 17.59 6.54
C LYS A 138 15.86 16.86 5.20
N THR A 139 14.90 15.96 5.04
CA THR A 139 14.84 15.02 3.93
C THR A 139 13.47 15.13 3.26
N SER A 140 13.44 15.72 2.07
CA SER A 140 12.27 15.77 1.20
C SER A 140 12.55 15.05 -0.12
N GLY A 141 11.49 14.57 -0.77
CA GLY A 141 11.57 13.89 -2.05
C GLY A 141 10.67 12.67 -2.16
N ALA A 142 10.92 11.90 -3.20
CA ALA A 142 10.31 10.60 -3.45
C ALA A 142 11.30 9.48 -3.21
N PHE A 143 10.84 8.40 -2.61
CA PHE A 143 11.66 7.29 -2.17
C PHE A 143 11.01 5.96 -2.51
N VAL A 144 11.87 4.97 -2.71
CA VAL A 144 11.51 3.57 -2.86
C VAL A 144 12.21 2.79 -1.76
N LEU A 145 11.43 1.96 -1.05
CA LEU A 145 11.93 1.02 -0.05
C LEU A 145 11.67 -0.40 -0.54
N ASN A 146 12.72 -1.20 -0.65
CA ASN A 146 12.55 -2.65 -0.79
C ASN A 146 12.25 -3.24 0.60
N LEU A 147 11.08 -3.86 0.77
CA LEU A 147 10.67 -4.38 2.09
C LEU A 147 11.51 -5.57 2.57
N ALA A 148 12.06 -6.36 1.64
CA ALA A 148 12.86 -7.54 1.96
C ALA A 148 14.29 -7.15 2.39
N THR A 149 14.99 -6.34 1.60
CA THR A 149 16.38 -5.93 1.86
C THR A 149 16.47 -4.73 2.80
N ARG A 150 15.37 -4.00 2.98
CA ARG A 150 15.28 -2.73 3.72
C ARG A 150 16.15 -1.61 3.14
N SER A 151 16.59 -1.77 1.89
CA SER A 151 17.33 -0.74 1.18
C SER A 151 16.38 0.36 0.73
N VAL A 152 16.80 1.61 0.88
CA VAL A 152 16.05 2.78 0.43
C VAL A 152 16.82 3.48 -0.67
N GLU A 153 16.12 3.76 -1.76
CA GLU A 153 16.59 4.55 -2.88
C GLU A 153 15.82 5.87 -2.94
N LYS A 154 16.52 6.95 -3.23
CA LYS A 154 15.90 8.26 -3.51
C LYS A 154 15.68 8.38 -5.01
N LEU A 155 14.45 8.66 -5.40
CA LEU A 155 14.06 8.75 -6.81
C LEU A 155 13.99 10.19 -7.32
N ALA A 156 13.63 11.13 -6.45
CA ALA A 156 13.56 12.54 -6.78
C ALA A 156 13.77 13.41 -5.54
N ASP A 157 14.34 14.59 -5.76
CA ASP A 157 14.44 15.66 -4.77
C ASP A 157 13.21 16.57 -4.82
N GLY A 158 12.96 17.28 -3.72
CA GLY A 158 12.01 18.40 -3.70
C GLY A 158 10.71 18.09 -2.96
N VAL A 159 10.22 19.12 -2.27
CA VAL A 159 9.01 19.08 -1.44
C VAL A 159 7.74 18.86 -2.27
N GLU A 160 7.77 19.28 -3.54
CA GLU A 160 6.68 19.11 -4.49
C GLU A 160 6.34 17.64 -4.77
N CYS A 161 7.27 16.71 -4.50
CA CYS A 161 6.95 15.27 -4.58
C CYS A 161 5.76 14.91 -3.68
N ASN A 162 5.57 15.62 -2.57
CA ASN A 162 4.47 15.38 -1.65
C ASN A 162 3.11 15.90 -2.14
N SER A 163 3.08 16.74 -3.20
CA SER A 163 1.86 17.22 -3.83
C SER A 163 1.29 16.25 -4.87
N TRP A 164 2.08 15.25 -5.30
CA TRP A 164 1.64 14.20 -6.22
C TRP A 164 0.41 13.49 -5.66
N ARG A 165 -0.61 13.20 -6.49
CA ARG A 165 -1.86 12.59 -6.03
C ARG A 165 -2.09 11.19 -6.58
N ASN A 166 -1.82 11.00 -7.87
CA ASN A 166 -2.21 9.79 -8.60
C ASN A 166 -0.98 9.08 -9.16
N LEU A 167 -0.15 8.51 -8.27
CA LEU A 167 0.95 7.66 -8.70
C LEU A 167 0.42 6.22 -8.84
N CYS A 168 0.04 5.85 -10.06
CA CYS A 168 -0.36 4.50 -10.40
C CYS A 168 0.74 3.89 -11.27
N GLY A 169 1.35 2.81 -10.78
CA GLY A 169 2.35 2.04 -11.52
C GLY A 169 1.93 0.59 -11.56
N TYR A 170 2.20 -0.08 -12.67
CA TYR A 170 2.07 -1.53 -12.76
C TYR A 170 3.46 -2.12 -12.95
N GLU A 171 3.76 -3.20 -12.23
CA GLU A 171 5.05 -3.88 -12.38
C GLU A 171 5.04 -4.76 -13.63
N MET A 172 5.69 -4.24 -14.66
CA MET A 172 5.90 -4.93 -15.92
C MET A 172 7.37 -5.29 -16.07
N ASP A 173 7.62 -6.53 -16.45
CA ASP A 173 8.93 -6.95 -16.92
C ASP A 173 9.32 -6.09 -18.15
N ARG A 174 10.57 -5.64 -18.21
CA ARG A 174 11.08 -4.77 -19.28
C ARG A 174 10.88 -5.39 -20.66
N ALA A 175 11.11 -6.69 -20.81
CA ALA A 175 10.91 -7.36 -22.09
C ALA A 175 9.43 -7.42 -22.48
N THR A 176 8.53 -7.53 -21.51
CA THR A 176 7.08 -7.46 -21.70
C THR A 176 6.62 -6.06 -22.08
N LEU A 177 7.19 -5.01 -21.46
CA LEU A 177 6.94 -3.61 -21.83
C LEU A 177 7.39 -3.34 -23.26
N LEU A 178 8.62 -3.72 -23.61
CA LEU A 178 9.12 -3.52 -24.97
C LEU A 178 8.26 -4.27 -26.00
N ARG A 179 7.81 -5.49 -25.69
CA ARG A 179 6.88 -6.24 -26.53
C ARG A 179 5.50 -5.59 -26.64
N SER A 180 4.99 -4.96 -25.58
CA SER A 180 3.67 -4.31 -25.61
C SER A 180 3.69 -3.00 -26.41
N VAL A 181 4.80 -2.26 -26.38
CA VAL A 181 5.00 -1.04 -27.17
C VAL A 181 5.29 -1.37 -28.63
N ALA A 182 6.10 -2.39 -28.91
CA ALA A 182 6.40 -2.83 -30.28
C ALA A 182 5.17 -3.36 -31.05
N ARG A 183 4.10 -3.77 -30.36
CA ARG A 183 2.82 -4.16 -30.98
C ARG A 183 1.95 -2.97 -31.40
N ARG A 184 2.35 -1.74 -31.06
CA ARG A 184 1.61 -0.49 -31.34
C ARG A 184 2.34 0.42 -32.34
N LEU A 185 3.48 -0.01 -32.86
CA LEU A 185 4.23 0.61 -33.96
C LEU A 185 4.11 -0.30 -35.19
#